data_AF-A0A818Q386-F1
#
_entry.id   AF-A0A818Q386-F1
#
_cell.length_a   1.000
_cell.length_b   1.000
_cell.length_c   1.000
_cell.angle_alpha   90.00
_cell.angle_beta   90.00
_cell.angle_gamma   90.00
#
_symmetry.space_group_name_H-M   'P 1'
#
loop_
_entity.id
_entity.type
_entity.pdbx_description
1 polymer ?
#
loop_
_entity_poly.entity_id
_entity_poly.type
_entity_poly.pdbx_seq_one_letter_code
_entity_poly.pdbx_strand_id
1 'polypeptide(L)'
;MALFYVGYLIAVSSTIAFILAILTPKWIYPNSPTYPNETNYRGIFYVDQGRSDGICRDWILVYKPSVDSCRPPYAVACAALSIIASSLSIILLWLAGGYLYLRRRRLAPHFVTALAALTFLIFCITVVIWVVMITMNRDGNLTIRRENIGFSTWIAVGASGGYLIACILFIIYRIDLGHRSQFYILEK
;
A
#
# COMPACT_ATOMS: atom_id res chain seq x y z
N MET A 1 -5.08 26.73 -2.87
CA MET A 1 -5.98 25.84 -3.66
C MET A 1 -5.20 24.92 -4.60
N ALA A 2 -4.29 25.43 -5.43
CA ALA A 2 -3.47 24.61 -6.34
C ALA A 2 -2.75 23.43 -5.63
N LEU A 3 -2.15 23.68 -4.46
CA LEU A 3 -1.49 22.64 -3.65
C LEU A 3 -2.41 21.45 -3.28
N PHE A 4 -3.68 21.73 -2.97
CA PHE A 4 -4.63 20.67 -2.65
C PHE A 4 -5.00 19.83 -3.87
N TYR A 5 -5.16 20.45 -5.04
CA TYR A 5 -5.41 19.73 -6.30
C TYR A 5 -4.22 18.84 -6.69
N VAL A 6 -3.00 19.38 -6.61
CA VAL A 6 -1.78 18.60 -6.89
C VAL A 6 -1.66 17.43 -5.91
N GLY A 7 -1.84 17.69 -4.61
CA GLY A 7 -1.83 16.63 -3.59
C GLY A 7 -2.90 15.57 -3.83
N TYR A 8 -4.10 15.98 -4.25
CA TYR A 8 -5.18 15.06 -4.62
C TYR A 8 -4.83 14.18 -5.82
N LEU A 9 -4.29 14.76 -6.90
CA LEU A 9 -3.89 13.98 -8.08
C LEU A 9 -2.77 12.97 -7.77
N ILE A 10 -1.80 13.38 -6.95
CA ILE A 10 -0.73 12.48 -6.48
C ILE A 10 -1.33 11.37 -5.60
N ALA A 11 -2.29 11.68 -4.73
CA ALA A 11 -2.98 10.67 -3.94
C ALA A 11 -3.70 9.66 -4.83
N VAL A 12 -4.47 10.12 -5.83
CA VAL A 12 -5.18 9.25 -6.79
C VAL A 12 -4.22 8.32 -7.53
N SER A 13 -3.14 8.85 -8.12
CA SER A 13 -2.18 8.03 -8.85
C SER A 13 -1.47 7.02 -7.94
N SER A 14 -1.15 7.42 -6.71
CA SER A 14 -0.53 6.54 -5.71
C SER A 14 -1.49 5.45 -5.22
N THR A 15 -2.79 5.75 -5.07
CA THR A 15 -3.82 4.76 -4.74
C THR A 15 -3.92 3.70 -5.84
N ILE A 16 -4.00 4.13 -7.10
CA ILE A 16 -4.08 3.23 -8.26
C ILE A 16 -2.82 2.35 -8.33
N ALA A 17 -1.64 2.96 -8.20
CA ALA A 17 -0.38 2.23 -8.21
C ALA A 17 -0.30 1.20 -7.08
N PHE A 18 -0.75 1.55 -5.87
CA PHE A 18 -0.78 0.62 -4.74
C PHE A 18 -1.74 -0.55 -4.98
N ILE A 19 -2.96 -0.28 -5.46
CA ILE A 19 -3.95 -1.32 -5.78
C ILE A 19 -3.41 -2.27 -6.86
N LEU A 20 -2.79 -1.72 -7.92
CA LEU A 20 -2.15 -2.54 -8.96
C LEU A 20 -1.00 -3.38 -8.39
N ALA A 21 -0.20 -2.81 -7.48
CA ALA A 21 0.87 -3.56 -6.82
C ALA A 21 0.32 -4.75 -6.04
N ILE A 22 -0.66 -4.55 -5.14
CA ILE A 22 -1.19 -5.63 -4.28
C ILE A 22 -1.91 -6.72 -5.08
N LEU A 23 -2.58 -6.36 -6.19
CA LEU A 23 -3.28 -7.32 -7.06
C LEU A 23 -2.33 -8.11 -7.96
N THR A 24 -1.19 -7.53 -8.33
CA THR A 24 -0.22 -8.19 -9.20
C THR A 24 0.66 -9.13 -8.38
N PRO A 25 0.64 -10.46 -8.62
CA PRO A 25 1.27 -11.44 -7.75
C PRO A 25 2.81 -11.52 -7.89
N LYS A 26 3.43 -10.51 -8.51
CA LYS A 26 4.87 -10.43 -8.82
C LYS A 26 5.63 -9.62 -7.75
N TRP A 27 5.43 -9.93 -6.47
CA TRP A 27 6.15 -9.28 -5.37
C TRP A 27 7.51 -9.91 -5.11
N ILE A 28 7.61 -11.22 -5.29
CA ILE A 28 8.85 -11.99 -5.18
C ILE A 28 8.89 -13.00 -6.32
N TYR A 29 10.07 -13.16 -6.91
CA TYR A 29 10.41 -14.27 -7.80
C TYR A 29 11.37 -15.19 -7.06
N PRO A 30 10.89 -16.17 -6.29
CA PRO A 30 11.77 -17.11 -5.63
C PRO A 30 12.49 -17.97 -6.69
N ASN A 31 13.79 -17.78 -6.83
CA ASN A 31 14.64 -18.70 -7.58
C ASN A 31 14.66 -20.04 -6.83
N SER A 32 13.92 -21.02 -7.35
CA SER A 32 13.99 -22.40 -6.86
C SER A 32 15.09 -23.13 -7.62
N PRO A 33 16.24 -23.48 -7.00
CA PRO A 33 17.28 -24.25 -7.67
C PRO A 33 16.78 -25.65 -8.08
N THR A 34 15.72 -26.14 -7.45
CA THR A 34 15.10 -27.44 -7.71
C THR A 34 14.18 -27.43 -8.95
N TYR A 35 13.58 -26.28 -9.27
CA TYR A 35 12.64 -26.13 -10.39
C TYR A 35 12.98 -24.87 -11.22
N PRO A 36 14.12 -24.87 -11.94
CA PRO A 36 14.62 -23.69 -12.65
C PRO A 36 13.75 -23.26 -13.84
N ASN A 37 12.89 -24.15 -14.34
CA ASN A 37 12.02 -23.89 -15.50
C ASN A 37 10.57 -23.57 -15.10
N GLU A 38 10.23 -23.60 -13.81
CA GLU A 38 8.89 -23.24 -13.34
C GLU A 38 8.85 -21.77 -12.92
N THR A 39 7.86 -21.04 -13.42
CA THR A 39 7.61 -19.65 -13.04
C THR A 39 7.06 -19.59 -11.62
N ASN A 40 7.94 -19.52 -10.63
CA ASN A 40 7.56 -19.32 -9.25
C ASN A 40 7.42 -17.83 -8.96
N TYR A 41 6.28 -17.41 -8.42
CA TYR A 41 6.08 -16.04 -7.96
C TYR A 41 5.13 -15.99 -6.76
N ARG A 42 5.38 -15.03 -5.87
CA ARG A 42 4.56 -14.80 -4.69
C ARG A 42 4.07 -13.37 -4.67
N GLY A 43 2.77 -13.20 -4.44
CA GLY A 43 2.11 -11.93 -4.21
C GLY A 43 1.48 -11.84 -2.83
N ILE A 44 0.81 -10.72 -2.57
CA ILE A 44 0.09 -10.49 -1.31
C ILE A 44 -1.16 -11.37 -1.18
N PHE A 45 -1.89 -11.59 -2.28
CA PHE A 45 -3.13 -12.37 -2.25
C PHE A 45 -3.01 -13.77 -2.85
N TYR A 46 -1.98 -14.03 -3.66
CA TYR A 46 -1.84 -15.28 -4.40
C TYR A 46 -0.40 -15.76 -4.39
N VAL A 47 -0.23 -17.08 -4.29
CA VAL A 47 1.08 -17.76 -4.36
C VAL A 47 1.04 -18.78 -5.50
N ASP A 48 2.10 -18.79 -6.31
CA ASP A 48 2.40 -19.86 -7.26
C ASP A 48 3.82 -20.37 -6.98
N GLN A 49 3.92 -21.52 -6.32
CA GLN A 49 5.20 -22.09 -5.91
C GLN A 49 5.23 -23.60 -6.14
N GLY A 50 6.11 -24.07 -7.03
CA GLY A 50 6.49 -25.47 -7.17
C GLY A 50 7.35 -25.92 -5.99
N ARG A 51 6.91 -26.96 -5.28
CA ARG A 51 7.65 -27.64 -4.20
C ARG A 51 7.85 -29.12 -4.56
N SER A 52 8.81 -29.76 -3.87
CA SER A 52 9.10 -31.21 -3.98
C SER A 52 7.88 -32.10 -3.81
N ASP A 53 6.90 -31.64 -3.04
CA ASP A 53 5.71 -32.41 -2.65
C ASP A 53 4.45 -32.00 -3.44
N GLY A 54 4.59 -31.11 -4.44
CA GLY A 54 3.50 -30.65 -5.31
C GLY A 54 3.51 -29.15 -5.62
N ILE A 55 2.60 -28.72 -6.50
CA ILE A 55 2.40 -27.33 -6.91
C ILE A 55 1.49 -26.62 -5.90
N CYS A 56 1.98 -25.54 -5.29
CA CYS A 56 1.22 -24.71 -4.38
C CYS A 56 0.67 -23.48 -5.11
N ARG A 57 -0.59 -23.57 -5.54
CA ARG A 57 -1.34 -22.51 -6.21
C ARG A 57 -2.62 -22.21 -5.49
N ASP A 58 -2.63 -21.17 -4.67
CA ASP A 58 -3.86 -20.75 -4.00
C ASP A 58 -3.84 -19.28 -3.56
N TRP A 59 -5.02 -18.81 -3.19
CA TRP A 59 -5.23 -17.51 -2.59
C TRP A 59 -4.93 -17.55 -1.10
N ILE A 60 -4.08 -16.61 -0.64
CA ILE A 60 -3.60 -16.52 0.75
C ILE A 60 -4.74 -16.31 1.75
N LEU A 61 -5.88 -15.77 1.34
CA LEU A 61 -7.03 -15.56 2.23
C LEU A 61 -7.97 -16.76 2.32
N VAL A 62 -7.86 -17.75 1.42
CA VAL A 62 -8.70 -18.95 1.43
C VAL A 62 -8.09 -19.97 2.40
N TYR A 63 -8.90 -20.44 3.36
CA TYR A 63 -8.46 -21.48 4.28
C TYR A 63 -8.66 -22.86 3.65
N LYS A 64 -7.55 -23.57 3.39
CA LYS A 64 -7.56 -24.99 3.01
C LYS A 64 -6.46 -25.73 3.77
N PRO A 65 -6.77 -26.86 4.43
CA PRO A 65 -5.81 -27.60 5.24
C PRO A 65 -4.57 -28.07 4.46
N SER A 66 -4.71 -28.32 3.15
CA SER A 66 -3.60 -28.74 2.28
C SER A 66 -2.58 -27.63 1.96
N VAL A 67 -2.85 -26.37 2.33
CA VAL A 67 -2.09 -25.17 1.93
C VAL A 67 -1.46 -24.45 3.13
N ASP A 68 -1.69 -24.91 4.36
CA ASP A 68 -1.18 -24.28 5.59
C ASP A 68 0.36 -24.17 5.61
N SER A 69 1.08 -25.03 4.88
CA SER A 69 2.54 -24.99 4.75
C SER A 69 3.07 -23.95 3.74
N CYS A 70 2.19 -23.38 2.89
CA CYS A 70 2.52 -22.35 1.89
C CYS A 70 1.95 -20.97 2.24
N ARG A 71 1.17 -20.88 3.33
CA ARG A 71 0.47 -19.68 3.77
C ARG A 71 1.17 -19.10 5.01
N PRO A 72 2.25 -18.33 4.84
CA PRO A 72 2.91 -17.76 5.99
C PRO A 72 2.00 -16.72 6.67
N PRO A 73 1.96 -16.67 8.01
CA PRO A 73 1.04 -15.81 8.75
C PRO A 73 1.23 -14.32 8.44
N TYR A 74 2.46 -13.90 8.10
CA TYR A 74 2.74 -12.52 7.72
C TYR A 74 2.07 -12.12 6.40
N ALA A 75 1.95 -13.05 5.43
CA ALA A 75 1.31 -12.75 4.16
C ALA A 75 -0.19 -12.55 4.34
N VAL A 76 -0.82 -13.28 5.27
CA VAL A 76 -2.22 -13.08 5.67
C VAL A 76 -2.40 -11.70 6.31
N ALA A 77 -1.50 -11.32 7.21
CA ALA A 77 -1.52 -9.99 7.83
C ALA A 77 -1.34 -8.88 6.79
N CYS A 78 -0.38 -9.01 5.87
CA CYS A 78 -0.17 -8.06 4.77
C CYS A 78 -1.39 -7.97 3.84
N ALA A 79 -2.04 -9.08 3.55
CA ALA A 79 -3.28 -9.12 2.75
C ALA A 79 -4.42 -8.35 3.44
N ALA A 80 -4.65 -8.62 4.73
CA ALA A 80 -5.66 -7.91 5.52
C ALA A 80 -5.37 -6.41 5.62
N LEU A 81 -4.14 -6.03 5.93
CA LEU A 81 -3.72 -4.63 6.00
C LEU A 81 -3.87 -3.92 4.64
N SER A 82 -3.55 -4.60 3.54
CA SER A 82 -3.71 -4.06 2.18
C SER A 82 -5.16 -3.78 1.84
N ILE A 83 -6.10 -4.63 2.26
CA ILE A 83 -7.54 -4.43 2.07
C ILE A 83 -8.01 -3.20 2.86
N ILE A 84 -7.63 -3.11 4.14
CA ILE A 84 -7.99 -1.98 5.01
C ILE A 84 -7.46 -0.67 4.41
N ALA A 85 -6.19 -0.67 4.02
CA ALA A 85 -5.55 0.53 3.51
C ALA A 85 -6.12 0.96 2.15
N SER A 86 -6.43 0.02 1.27
CA SER A 86 -7.10 0.30 0.00
C SER A 86 -8.51 0.88 0.25
N SER A 87 -9.25 0.32 1.21
CA SER A 87 -10.57 0.85 1.59
C SER A 87 -10.49 2.28 2.12
N LEU A 88 -9.54 2.56 3.03
CA LEU A 88 -9.32 3.90 3.58
C LEU A 88 -8.88 4.90 2.49
N SER A 89 -8.04 4.46 1.54
CA SER A 89 -7.63 5.30 0.42
C SER A 89 -8.82 5.72 -0.46
N ILE A 90 -9.75 4.83 -0.74
CA ILE A 90 -10.95 5.14 -1.53
C ILE A 90 -11.83 6.13 -0.78
N ILE A 91 -12.04 5.94 0.53
CA ILE A 91 -12.81 6.87 1.38
C ILE A 91 -12.14 8.25 1.39
N LEU A 92 -10.81 8.31 1.52
CA LEU A 92 -10.04 9.55 1.45
C LEU A 92 -10.25 10.28 0.12
N LEU A 93 -10.16 9.56 -1.00
CA LEU A 93 -10.35 10.14 -2.34
C LEU A 93 -11.78 10.67 -2.52
N TRP A 94 -12.78 9.97 -1.99
CA TRP A 94 -14.17 10.44 -1.97
C TRP A 94 -14.35 11.72 -1.16
N LEU A 95 -13.79 11.79 0.04
CA LEU A 95 -13.87 12.97 0.90
C LEU A 95 -13.13 14.18 0.29
N ALA A 96 -11.92 13.95 -0.23
CA ALA A 96 -11.12 15.00 -0.85
C ALA A 96 -11.75 15.49 -2.16
N GLY A 97 -12.26 14.59 -3.00
CA GLY A 97 -12.99 14.93 -4.23
C GLY A 97 -14.30 15.66 -3.93
N GLY A 98 -15.06 15.21 -2.94
CA GLY A 98 -16.28 15.89 -2.48
C GLY A 98 -16.00 17.30 -1.95
N TYR A 99 -14.86 17.51 -1.27
CA TYR A 99 -14.42 18.84 -0.85
C TYR A 99 -14.13 19.76 -2.05
N LEU A 100 -13.44 19.26 -3.07
CA LEU A 100 -13.16 20.01 -4.30
C LEU A 100 -14.45 20.41 -5.03
N TYR A 101 -15.43 19.51 -5.09
CA TYR A 101 -16.70 19.73 -5.78
C TYR A 101 -17.62 20.69 -5.03
N LEU A 102 -17.84 20.49 -3.72
CA LEU A 102 -18.86 21.22 -2.96
C LEU A 102 -18.35 22.56 -2.39
N ARG A 103 -17.04 22.78 -2.25
CA ARG A 103 -16.38 24.01 -1.71
C ARG A 103 -16.92 24.58 -0.39
N ARG A 104 -17.85 23.91 0.31
CA ARG A 104 -18.66 24.48 1.41
C ARG A 104 -18.29 24.04 2.83
N ARG A 105 -17.33 23.12 3.04
CA ARG A 105 -17.05 22.54 4.38
C ARG A 105 -15.66 22.87 4.93
N ARG A 106 -15.57 23.76 5.93
CA ARG A 106 -14.32 24.16 6.61
C ARG A 106 -13.64 23.04 7.42
N LEU A 107 -14.39 22.02 7.86
CA LEU A 107 -13.84 20.90 8.67
C LEU A 107 -13.26 19.75 7.82
N ALA A 108 -13.65 19.64 6.55
CA ALA A 108 -13.19 18.60 5.64
C ALA A 108 -11.65 18.47 5.53
N PRO A 109 -10.85 19.56 5.45
CA PRO A 109 -9.39 19.41 5.30
C PRO A 109 -8.71 18.73 6.49
N HIS A 110 -9.24 18.85 7.72
CA HIS A 110 -8.66 18.19 8.90
C HIS A 110 -8.85 16.66 8.83
N PHE A 111 -10.06 16.22 8.52
CA PHE A 111 -10.35 14.80 8.35
C PHE A 111 -9.57 14.19 7.18
N VAL A 112 -9.44 14.91 6.07
CA VAL A 112 -8.65 14.47 4.91
C VAL A 112 -7.17 14.29 5.30
N THR A 113 -6.57 15.25 6.03
CA THR A 113 -5.17 15.11 6.47
C THR A 113 -4.96 13.94 7.43
N ALA A 114 -5.85 13.78 8.42
CA ALA A 114 -5.72 12.70 9.40
C ALA A 114 -5.90 11.32 8.75
N LEU A 115 -6.89 11.19 7.86
CA LEU A 115 -7.16 9.95 7.13
C LEU A 115 -6.03 9.62 6.14
N ALA A 116 -5.44 10.63 5.49
CA ALA A 116 -4.27 10.45 4.63
C ALA A 116 -3.07 9.93 5.41
N ALA A 117 -2.77 10.53 6.58
CA ALA A 117 -1.68 10.08 7.44
C ALA A 117 -1.89 8.63 7.95
N LEU A 118 -3.11 8.29 8.37
CA LEU A 118 -3.45 6.92 8.79
C LEU A 118 -3.28 5.92 7.65
N THR A 119 -3.78 6.25 6.45
CA THR A 119 -3.65 5.40 5.26
C THR A 119 -2.19 5.18 4.90
N PHE A 120 -1.39 6.25 4.91
CA PHE A 120 0.05 6.20 4.66
C PHE A 120 0.79 5.32 5.67
N LEU A 121 0.45 5.44 6.97
CA LEU A 121 1.04 4.62 8.01
C LEU A 121 0.80 3.12 7.75
N ILE A 122 -0.43 2.75 7.39
CA ILE A 122 -0.78 1.35 7.10
C ILE A 122 -0.08 0.86 5.83
N PHE A 123 0.03 1.68 4.78
CA PHE A 123 0.82 1.34 3.58
C PHE A 123 2.28 1.05 3.93
N CYS A 124 2.91 1.95 4.69
CA CYS A 124 4.29 1.79 5.13
C CYS A 124 4.47 0.53 5.97
N ILE A 125 3.60 0.28 6.94
CA ILE A 125 3.65 -0.94 7.77
C ILE A 125 3.54 -2.19 6.89
N THR A 126 2.61 -2.20 5.94
CA THR A 126 2.41 -3.36 5.04
C THR A 126 3.65 -3.67 4.22
N VAL A 127 4.24 -2.64 3.58
CA VAL A 127 5.45 -2.78 2.75
C VAL A 127 6.66 -3.15 3.61
N VAL A 128 6.82 -2.53 4.78
CA VAL A 128 7.94 -2.82 5.70
C VAL A 128 7.85 -4.25 6.23
N ILE A 129 6.68 -4.71 6.69
CA ILE A 129 6.50 -6.10 7.14
C ILE A 129 6.86 -7.05 6.00
N TRP A 130 6.37 -6.79 4.78
CA TRP A 130 6.66 -7.63 3.63
C TRP A 130 8.17 -7.71 3.35
N VAL A 131 8.86 -6.56 3.26
CA VAL A 131 10.29 -6.49 2.99
C VAL A 131 11.12 -7.12 4.11
N VAL A 132 10.78 -6.87 5.38
CA VAL A 132 11.50 -7.45 6.53
C VAL A 132 11.33 -8.97 6.58
N MET A 133 10.13 -9.48 6.31
CA MET A 133 9.90 -10.93 6.32
C MET A 133 10.62 -11.63 5.17
N ILE A 134 10.76 -10.96 4.02
CA ILE A 134 11.63 -11.41 2.92
C ILE A 134 13.09 -11.45 3.36
N THR A 135 13.62 -10.36 3.92
CA THR A 135 15.05 -10.24 4.22
C THR A 135 15.47 -11.15 5.38
N MET A 136 14.58 -11.39 6.34
CA MET A 136 14.81 -12.32 7.44
C MET A 136 14.77 -13.80 7.00
N ASN A 137 14.46 -14.08 5.73
CA ASN A 137 14.45 -15.44 5.16
C ASN A 137 13.64 -16.44 6.02
N ARG A 138 12.55 -15.97 6.62
CA ARG A 138 11.67 -16.83 7.44
C ARG A 138 10.85 -17.82 6.61
N ASP A 139 10.99 -17.79 5.29
CA ASP A 139 10.36 -18.73 4.35
C ASP A 139 11.07 -20.09 4.26
N GLY A 140 12.13 -20.32 5.06
CA GLY A 140 12.77 -21.63 5.20
C GLY A 140 13.80 -21.90 4.09
N ASN A 141 15.00 -21.37 4.28
CA ASN A 141 16.23 -21.72 3.52
C ASN A 141 16.34 -21.23 2.06
N LEU A 142 15.39 -20.47 1.52
CA LEU A 142 15.58 -19.79 0.23
C LEU A 142 16.27 -18.46 0.48
N THR A 143 17.59 -18.35 0.27
CA THR A 143 18.28 -17.06 0.33
C THR A 143 17.68 -16.12 -0.72
N ILE A 144 16.68 -15.32 -0.34
CA ILE A 144 16.04 -14.36 -1.22
C ILE A 144 17.05 -13.24 -1.46
N ARG A 145 17.74 -13.34 -2.60
CA ARG A 145 18.69 -12.33 -3.06
C ARG A 145 17.93 -11.10 -3.56
N ARG A 146 18.59 -9.95 -3.63
CA ARG A 146 18.00 -8.68 -4.07
C ARG A 146 17.38 -8.77 -5.48
N GLU A 147 17.93 -9.66 -6.32
CA GLU A 147 17.45 -9.99 -7.66
C GLU A 147 16.08 -10.69 -7.70
N ASN A 148 15.63 -11.25 -6.57
CA ASN A 148 14.34 -11.91 -6.44
C ASN A 148 13.21 -10.95 -6.03
N ILE A 149 13.52 -9.66 -5.78
CA ILE A 149 12.50 -8.66 -5.47
C ILE A 149 11.72 -8.35 -6.75
N GLY A 150 10.44 -8.70 -6.75
CA GLY A 150 9.57 -8.53 -7.89
C GLY A 150 9.12 -7.08 -8.11
N PHE A 151 8.64 -6.82 -9.32
CA PHE A 151 8.22 -5.50 -9.79
C PHE A 151 7.12 -4.88 -8.91
N SER A 152 6.17 -5.68 -8.42
CA SER A 152 5.08 -5.17 -7.58
C SER A 152 5.58 -4.53 -6.28
N THR A 153 6.66 -5.05 -5.70
CA THR A 153 7.26 -4.49 -4.48
C THR A 153 7.81 -3.09 -4.73
N TRP A 154 8.46 -2.86 -5.88
CA TRP A 154 8.95 -1.55 -6.27
C TRP A 154 7.83 -0.56 -6.54
N ILE A 155 6.73 -1.00 -7.18
CA ILE A 155 5.54 -0.16 -7.36
C ILE A 155 4.96 0.23 -6.00
N ALA A 156 4.86 -0.70 -5.05
CA ALA A 156 4.31 -0.42 -3.72
C ALA A 156 5.17 0.58 -2.93
N VAL A 157 6.51 0.50 -3.04
CA VAL A 157 7.44 1.48 -2.47
C VAL A 157 7.29 2.85 -3.16
N GLY A 158 7.15 2.88 -4.49
CA GLY A 158 6.88 4.13 -5.20
C GLY A 158 5.55 4.76 -4.80
N ALA A 159 4.51 3.95 -4.65
CA ALA A 159 3.20 4.38 -4.21
C ALA A 159 3.21 4.93 -2.77
N SER A 160 3.99 4.34 -1.85
CA SER A 160 4.13 4.88 -0.50
C SER A 160 4.86 6.23 -0.51
N GLY A 161 5.90 6.39 -1.33
CA GLY A 161 6.58 7.67 -1.55
C GLY A 161 5.64 8.76 -2.10
N GLY A 162 4.82 8.42 -3.09
CA GLY A 162 3.79 9.32 -3.62
C GLY A 162 2.77 9.73 -2.55
N TYR A 163 2.31 8.79 -1.73
CA TYR A 163 1.42 9.07 -0.61
C TYR A 163 2.03 10.00 0.44
N LEU A 164 3.32 9.85 0.73
CA LEU A 164 4.04 10.75 1.64
C LEU A 164 4.00 12.19 1.11
N ILE A 165 4.30 12.38 -0.18
CA ILE A 165 4.24 13.70 -0.83
C ILE A 165 2.83 14.28 -0.76
N ALA A 166 1.80 13.49 -1.07
CA ALA A 166 0.41 13.92 -0.97
C ALA A 166 0.03 14.35 0.46
N CYS A 167 0.45 13.59 1.48
CA CYS A 167 0.23 13.94 2.89
C CYS A 167 0.88 15.27 3.25
N ILE A 168 2.15 15.48 2.86
CA ILE A 168 2.87 16.73 3.09
C ILE A 168 2.14 17.90 2.44
N LEU A 169 1.67 17.76 1.20
CA LEU A 169 0.92 18.80 0.50
C LEU A 169 -0.41 19.12 1.19
N PHE A 170 -1.14 18.11 1.68
CA PHE A 170 -2.36 18.35 2.45
C PHE A 170 -2.09 19.04 3.79
N ILE A 171 -0.99 18.71 4.48
CA ILE A 171 -0.57 19.37 5.72
C ILE A 171 -0.23 20.84 5.45
N ILE A 172 0.60 21.12 4.44
CA ILE A 172 0.96 22.50 4.07
C ILE A 172 -0.29 23.30 3.71
N TYR A 173 -1.21 22.72 2.93
CA TYR A 173 -2.47 23.37 2.59
C TYR A 173 -3.34 23.66 3.83
N ARG A 174 -3.38 22.74 4.79
CA ARG A 174 -4.08 22.95 6.06
C ARG A 174 -3.48 24.12 6.85
N ILE A 175 -2.15 24.22 6.90
CA ILE A 175 -1.45 25.31 7.60
C ILE A 175 -1.75 26.66 6.94
N ASP A 176 -1.71 26.75 5.61
CA ASP A 176 -2.08 27.96 4.85
C ASP A 176 -3.52 28.40 5.14
N LEU A 177 -4.46 27.45 5.20
CA LEU A 177 -5.85 27.75 5.60
C LEU A 177 -5.96 28.30 7.03
N GLY A 178 -5.21 27.72 7.97
CA GLY A 178 -5.18 28.16 9.37
C GLY A 178 -4.66 29.59 9.51
N HIS A 179 -3.55 29.91 8.82
CA HIS A 179 -2.94 31.23 8.89
C HIS A 179 -3.87 32.33 8.36
N ARG A 180 -4.55 32.09 7.23
CA ARG A 180 -5.54 33.03 6.66
C ARG A 180 -6.71 33.30 7.62
N SER A 181 -7.13 32.31 8.40
CA SER A 181 -8.25 32.48 9.34
C SER A 181 -7.93 33.37 10.55
N GLN A 182 -6.66 33.47 10.95
CA GLN A 182 -6.23 34.31 12.07
C GLN A 182 -6.16 35.80 11.72
N PHE A 183 -5.76 36.15 10.49
CA PHE A 183 -5.76 37.55 10.04
C PHE A 183 -7.16 38.16 9.98
N TYR A 184 -8.18 37.38 9.59
CA TYR A 184 -9.57 37.85 9.57
C TYR A 184 -10.17 38.15 10.96
N ILE A 185 -9.54 37.65 12.04
CA ILE A 185 -9.99 37.91 13.42
C ILE A 185 -9.34 39.19 13.97
N LEU A 186 -8.16 39.56 13.47
CA LEU A 186 -7.43 40.78 13.87
C LEU A 186 -7.88 42.04 13.14
N GLU A 187 -8.68 41.91 12.09
CA GLU A 187 -9.22 43.01 11.28
C GLU A 187 -10.64 43.44 11.72
N LYS A 188 -11.18 42.82 12.78
CA LYS A 188 -12.47 43.16 13.41
C LYS A 188 -12.26 43.64 14.84
#